data_AF-A0A7S4JID4-F1
#
_entry.id   AF-A0A7S4JID4-F1
#
_cell.length_a   1.000
_cell.length_b   1.000
_cell.length_c   1.000
_cell.angle_alpha   90.00
_cell.angle_beta   90.00
_cell.angle_gamma   90.00
#
_symmetry.space_group_name_H-M   'P 1'
#
loop_
_entity.id
_entity.type
_entity.pdbx_description
1 polymer ?
#
loop_
_entity_poly.entity_id
_entity_poly.type
_entity_poly.pdbx_seq_one_letter_code
_entity_poly.pdbx_strand_id
1 'polypeptide(L)'
;MAAAQVFVGAALCSGQELGLLIDESESYSNQMLEYKQHTIYMAFVLVKRAMLILRHGFPGSPKRIRILMEEAMDNKNAEENCESAPTYPYYDMLTNFYCMWLEYLFGEYELCWQTAQKNKDISRQSIGRFPFLCTHFFYSGLAALELAQKHFKTEYITAINEAITQMKAWATSTQWNCQHKLDLLNAELAHLKGDEAGAAELYDVAIQAAGKHQFIHEEALAFERAGNFYQGSGDRKKASFCFRKAHDGYTKWGATGKAAQVQEKWGLV
;
A
#
# COMPACT_ATOMS: atom_id res chain seq x y z
N MET A 1 2.61 19.74 15.93
CA MET A 1 1.69 19.26 14.88
C MET A 1 2.40 18.62 13.69
N ALA A 2 3.51 19.16 13.16
CA ALA A 2 4.29 18.44 12.12
C ALA A 2 4.69 17.02 12.58
N ALA A 3 5.11 16.89 13.85
CA ALA A 3 5.37 15.59 14.47
C ALA A 3 4.14 14.67 14.51
N ALA A 4 2.92 15.21 14.67
CA ALA A 4 1.69 14.43 14.68
C ALA A 4 1.37 13.89 13.28
N GLN A 5 1.57 14.69 12.23
CA GLN A 5 1.40 14.22 10.85
C GLN A 5 2.39 13.09 10.51
N VAL A 6 3.66 13.25 10.89
CA VAL A 6 4.68 12.20 10.69
C VAL A 6 4.36 10.95 11.51
N PHE A 7 3.91 11.11 12.76
CA PHE A 7 3.52 10.01 13.62
C PHE A 7 2.37 9.20 13.03
N VAL A 8 1.25 9.83 12.64
CA VAL A 8 0.09 9.12 12.08
C VAL A 8 0.48 8.38 10.79
N GLY A 9 1.26 9.02 9.91
CA GLY A 9 1.75 8.38 8.69
C GLY A 9 2.65 7.17 8.97
N ALA A 10 3.58 7.29 9.93
CA ALA A 10 4.48 6.20 10.30
C ALA A 10 3.75 5.06 11.03
N ALA A 11 2.81 5.38 11.92
CA ALA A 11 2.01 4.40 12.65
C ALA A 11 1.12 3.60 11.68
N LEU A 12 0.52 4.26 10.71
CA LEU A 12 -0.21 3.63 9.62
C LEU A 12 0.67 2.64 8.84
N CYS A 13 1.87 3.09 8.42
CA CYS A 13 2.83 2.22 7.71
C CYS A 13 3.42 1.11 8.58
N SER A 14 3.29 1.22 9.91
CA SER A 14 3.74 0.18 10.86
C SER A 14 2.63 -0.80 11.21
N GLY A 15 1.43 -0.65 10.64
CA GLY A 15 0.32 -1.57 10.86
C GLY A 15 -0.44 -1.35 12.16
N GLN A 16 -0.37 -0.16 12.76
CA GLN A 16 -1.28 0.17 13.86
C GLN A 16 -2.75 0.12 13.40
N GLU A 17 -3.63 -0.25 14.33
CA GLU A 17 -5.06 -0.41 14.10
C GLU A 17 -5.69 0.91 13.65
N LEU A 18 -6.44 0.85 12.54
CA LEU A 18 -6.95 2.02 11.83
C LEU A 18 -8.01 2.79 12.62
N GLY A 19 -8.86 2.11 13.40
CA GLY A 19 -9.86 2.75 14.25
C GLY A 19 -9.23 3.72 15.24
N LEU A 20 -8.26 3.24 16.02
CA LEU A 20 -7.50 4.07 16.97
C LEU A 20 -6.79 5.23 16.28
N LEU A 21 -6.14 4.98 15.15
CA LEU A 21 -5.45 6.03 14.39
C LEU A 21 -6.41 7.07 13.82
N ILE A 22 -7.58 6.67 13.34
CA ILE A 22 -8.60 7.60 12.83
C ILE A 22 -9.11 8.48 13.96
N ASP A 23 -9.44 7.91 15.12
CA ASP A 23 -9.94 8.66 16.27
C ASP A 23 -8.88 9.66 16.78
N GLU A 24 -7.64 9.20 16.93
CA GLU A 24 -6.51 10.06 17.31
C GLU A 24 -6.28 11.18 16.27
N SER A 25 -6.50 10.86 14.99
CA SER A 25 -6.30 11.82 13.92
C SER A 25 -7.26 13.02 13.99
N GLU A 26 -8.48 12.82 14.49
CA GLU A 26 -9.48 13.89 14.54
C GLU A 26 -9.05 15.00 15.49
N SER A 27 -8.56 14.62 16.67
CA SER A 27 -8.04 15.54 17.69
C SER A 27 -6.91 16.43 17.12
N TYR A 28 -5.94 15.81 16.43
CA TYR A 28 -4.84 16.56 15.81
C TYR A 28 -5.31 17.48 14.69
N SER A 29 -6.28 17.03 13.87
CA SER A 29 -6.80 17.82 12.77
C SER A 29 -7.49 19.11 13.24
N ASN A 30 -8.25 19.05 14.34
CA ASN A 30 -8.92 20.22 14.92
C ASN A 30 -7.90 21.25 15.44
N GLN A 31 -6.86 20.78 16.16
CA GLN A 31 -5.80 21.66 16.65
C GLN A 31 -4.99 22.31 15.52
N MET A 32 -4.73 21.59 14.41
CA MET A 32 -4.04 22.15 13.25
C MET A 32 -4.81 23.32 12.61
N LEU A 33 -6.14 23.22 12.56
CA LEU A 33 -7.00 24.28 12.05
C LEU A 33 -7.06 25.47 13.01
N GLU A 34 -7.21 25.21 14.32
CA GLU A 34 -7.17 26.25 15.35
C GLU A 34 -5.88 27.07 15.30
N TYR A 35 -4.74 26.41 15.10
CA TYR A 35 -3.43 27.05 15.00
C TYR A 35 -3.10 27.58 13.59
N LYS A 36 -4.03 27.53 12.63
CA LYS A 36 -3.86 28.00 11.25
C LYS A 36 -2.66 27.36 10.52
N GLN A 37 -2.36 26.10 10.81
CA GLN A 37 -1.24 25.36 10.22
C GLN A 37 -1.66 24.63 8.94
N HIS A 38 -2.14 25.38 7.96
CA HIS A 38 -2.77 24.85 6.74
C HIS A 38 -1.86 23.88 5.96
N THR A 39 -0.57 24.15 5.85
CA THR A 39 0.37 23.26 5.12
C THR A 39 0.44 21.85 5.72
N ILE A 40 0.55 21.75 7.05
CA ILE A 40 0.64 20.45 7.74
C ILE A 40 -0.71 19.75 7.72
N TYR A 41 -1.80 20.52 7.82
CA TYR A 41 -3.16 20.02 7.72
C TYR A 41 -3.44 19.35 6.36
N MET A 42 -2.99 19.93 5.25
CA MET A 42 -3.20 19.33 3.92
C MET A 42 -2.53 17.96 3.77
N ALA A 43 -1.30 17.83 4.25
CA ALA A 43 -0.62 16.53 4.30
C ALA A 43 -1.37 15.52 5.18
N PHE A 44 -1.98 16.00 6.26
CA PHE A 44 -2.76 15.20 7.20
C PHE A 44 -4.08 14.68 6.59
N VAL A 45 -4.76 15.52 5.81
CA VAL A 45 -5.99 15.16 5.10
C VAL A 45 -5.77 13.97 4.16
N LEU A 46 -4.63 13.91 3.48
CA LEU A 46 -4.29 12.79 2.60
C LEU A 46 -4.16 11.47 3.39
N VAL A 47 -3.50 11.48 4.55
CA VAL A 47 -3.37 10.30 5.41
C VAL A 47 -4.74 9.86 5.93
N LYS A 48 -5.55 10.82 6.42
CA LYS A 48 -6.90 10.54 6.91
C LYS A 48 -7.78 9.95 5.81
N ARG A 49 -7.70 10.49 4.58
CA ARG A 49 -8.44 9.97 3.43
C ARG A 49 -8.03 8.55 3.10
N ALA A 50 -6.74 8.23 3.10
CA ALA A 50 -6.27 6.86 2.87
C ALA A 50 -6.80 5.88 3.92
N MET A 51 -6.78 6.24 5.20
CA MET A 51 -7.34 5.42 6.28
C MET A 51 -8.86 5.20 6.11
N LEU A 52 -9.61 6.23 5.72
CA LEU A 52 -11.04 6.11 5.46
C LEU A 52 -11.35 5.21 4.25
N ILE A 53 -10.55 5.29 3.18
CA ILE A 53 -10.67 4.39 2.02
C ILE A 53 -10.39 2.94 2.43
N LEU A 54 -9.37 2.68 3.25
CA LEU A 54 -9.09 1.34 3.77
C LEU A 54 -10.25 0.81 4.63
N ARG A 55 -10.79 1.67 5.51
CA ARG A 55 -11.86 1.31 6.45
C ARG A 55 -13.20 1.10 5.76
N HIS A 56 -13.60 1.97 4.83
CA HIS A 56 -14.95 1.94 4.27
C HIS A 56 -15.01 1.44 2.83
N GLY A 57 -13.86 1.29 2.18
CA GLY A 57 -13.79 1.08 0.73
C GLY A 57 -14.12 2.38 0.00
N PHE A 58 -14.43 2.25 -1.29
CA PHE A 58 -14.86 3.38 -2.12
C PHE A 58 -15.87 2.91 -3.16
N PRO A 59 -16.86 3.76 -3.51
CA PRO A 59 -17.82 3.41 -4.54
C PRO A 59 -17.23 3.60 -5.94
N GLY A 60 -17.63 2.73 -6.88
CA GLY A 60 -17.43 2.93 -8.31
C GLY A 60 -16.04 2.52 -8.83
N SER A 61 -15.55 3.26 -9.82
CA SER A 61 -14.37 2.87 -10.60
C SER A 61 -13.07 3.00 -9.78
N PRO A 62 -12.07 2.15 -10.04
CA PRO A 62 -10.68 2.27 -9.57
C PRO A 62 -10.05 3.66 -9.62
N LYS A 63 -10.31 4.41 -10.70
CA LYS A 63 -9.83 5.79 -10.87
C LYS A 63 -10.37 6.74 -9.81
N ARG A 64 -11.41 6.33 -9.07
CA ARG A 64 -12.02 7.08 -7.98
C ARG A 64 -11.06 7.22 -6.80
N ILE A 65 -10.07 6.34 -6.59
CA ILE A 65 -9.08 6.50 -5.50
C ILE A 65 -8.36 7.85 -5.65
N ARG A 66 -7.75 8.11 -6.81
CA ARG A 66 -7.03 9.36 -7.06
C ARG A 66 -7.95 10.57 -6.95
N ILE A 67 -9.16 10.48 -7.53
CA ILE A 67 -10.15 11.55 -7.45
C ILE A 67 -10.53 11.84 -5.99
N LEU A 68 -10.74 10.82 -5.16
CA LEU A 68 -11.07 11.00 -3.73
C LEU A 68 -9.92 11.62 -2.94
N MET A 69 -8.67 11.34 -3.33
CA MET A 69 -7.48 11.96 -2.72
C MET A 69 -7.35 13.42 -3.15
N GLU A 70 -7.63 13.75 -4.42
CA GLU A 70 -7.60 15.11 -4.96
C GLU A 70 -8.78 15.97 -4.44
N GLU A 71 -10.01 15.44 -4.43
CA GLU A 71 -11.22 16.09 -3.86
C GLU A 71 -11.01 16.44 -2.37
N ALA A 72 -10.25 15.64 -1.64
CA ALA A 72 -9.93 15.92 -0.24
C ALA A 72 -9.10 17.21 -0.07
N MET A 73 -8.26 17.54 -1.04
CA MET A 73 -7.49 18.79 -1.07
C MET A 73 -8.35 19.97 -1.54
N ASP A 74 -9.22 19.75 -2.54
CA ASP A 74 -10.04 20.81 -3.15
C ASP A 74 -11.15 21.34 -2.24
N ASN A 75 -11.87 20.45 -1.53
CA ASN A 75 -12.97 20.85 -0.63
C ASN A 75 -12.50 21.81 0.47
N LYS A 76 -11.21 21.78 0.83
CA LYS A 76 -10.63 22.66 1.85
C LYS A 76 -10.20 24.02 1.30
N ASN A 77 -9.73 24.09 0.06
CA ASN A 77 -9.46 25.37 -0.61
C ASN A 77 -10.73 26.22 -0.75
N ALA A 78 -11.89 25.55 -0.95
CA ALA A 78 -13.19 26.20 -1.08
C ALA A 78 -13.78 26.73 0.25
N GLU A 79 -13.52 26.07 1.37
CA GLU A 79 -14.08 26.46 2.69
C GLU A 79 -13.29 27.56 3.41
N GLU A 80 -11.99 27.71 3.14
CA GLU A 80 -11.10 28.59 3.95
C GLU A 80 -10.57 29.83 3.20
N ASN A 81 -11.04 30.14 1.98
CA ASN A 81 -10.50 31.23 1.13
C ASN A 81 -8.95 31.21 1.08
N CYS A 82 -8.36 30.01 1.12
CA CYS A 82 -6.92 29.87 1.00
C CYS A 82 -6.57 30.16 -0.46
N GLU A 83 -5.72 31.17 -0.73
CA GLU A 83 -5.14 31.37 -2.07
C GLU A 83 -4.65 30.01 -2.57
N SER A 84 -5.04 29.64 -3.80
CA SER A 84 -4.76 28.35 -4.42
C SER A 84 -3.33 27.93 -4.08
N ALA A 85 -3.19 26.96 -3.17
CA ALA A 85 -1.88 26.56 -2.70
C ALA A 85 -1.12 26.07 -3.94
N PRO A 86 0.04 26.64 -4.29
CA PRO A 86 0.81 26.14 -5.41
C PRO A 86 1.04 24.65 -5.18
N THR A 87 0.88 23.84 -6.23
CA THR A 87 1.05 22.39 -6.18
C THR A 87 2.46 22.07 -5.67
N TYR A 88 2.60 21.88 -4.35
CA TYR A 88 3.90 21.64 -3.75
C TYR A 88 4.31 20.21 -4.11
N PRO A 89 5.55 19.99 -4.59
CA PRO A 89 6.08 18.65 -4.89
C PRO A 89 5.94 17.64 -3.74
N TYR A 90 5.78 18.14 -2.51
CA TYR A 90 5.48 17.33 -1.34
C TYR A 90 4.10 16.67 -1.36
N TYR A 91 3.03 17.41 -1.69
CA TYR A 91 1.68 16.85 -1.69
C TYR A 91 1.48 15.88 -2.83
N ASP A 92 2.03 16.18 -4.00
CA ASP A 92 2.03 15.24 -5.12
C ASP A 92 2.70 13.93 -4.74
N MET A 93 3.84 14.00 -4.04
CA MET A 93 4.52 12.81 -3.53
C MET A 93 3.65 12.02 -2.54
N LEU A 94 3.00 12.69 -1.58
CA LEU A 94 2.11 12.04 -0.60
C LEU A 94 0.90 11.39 -1.29
N THR A 95 0.24 12.12 -2.18
CA THR A 95 -0.88 11.65 -2.97
C THR A 95 -0.47 10.42 -3.77
N ASN A 96 0.66 10.48 -4.47
CA ASN A 96 1.15 9.36 -5.28
C ASN A 96 1.50 8.14 -4.41
N PHE A 97 2.09 8.35 -3.24
CA PHE A 97 2.35 7.29 -2.28
C PHE A 97 1.08 6.55 -1.85
N TYR A 98 0.08 7.29 -1.36
CA TYR A 98 -1.18 6.69 -0.91
C TYR A 98 -1.96 6.10 -2.07
N CYS A 99 -1.98 6.74 -3.24
CA CYS A 99 -2.59 6.19 -4.44
C CYS A 99 -1.94 4.86 -4.82
N MET A 100 -0.61 4.76 -4.95
CA MET A 100 0.03 3.48 -5.29
C MET A 100 -0.33 2.37 -4.31
N TRP A 101 -0.28 2.69 -3.01
CA TRP A 101 -0.59 1.72 -1.96
C TRP A 101 -2.04 1.22 -2.06
N LEU A 102 -3.00 2.14 -2.15
CA LEU A 102 -4.42 1.82 -2.24
C LEU A 102 -4.78 1.14 -3.56
N GLU A 103 -4.26 1.64 -4.68
CA GLU A 103 -4.46 1.06 -6.02
C GLU A 103 -4.01 -0.40 -6.01
N TYR A 104 -2.83 -0.71 -5.49
CA TYR A 104 -2.37 -2.09 -5.41
C TYR A 104 -3.24 -2.94 -4.47
N LEU A 105 -3.49 -2.45 -3.24
CA LEU A 105 -4.27 -3.20 -2.26
C LEU A 105 -5.66 -3.52 -2.78
N PHE A 106 -6.32 -2.61 -3.50
CA PHE A 106 -7.63 -2.85 -4.08
C PHE A 106 -7.59 -3.54 -5.46
N GLY A 107 -6.45 -4.10 -5.87
CA GLY A 107 -6.33 -4.95 -7.07
C GLY A 107 -6.19 -4.20 -8.39
N GLU A 108 -5.93 -2.89 -8.33
CA GLU A 108 -5.85 -1.97 -9.46
C GLU A 108 -4.42 -1.85 -9.98
N TYR A 109 -3.87 -3.01 -10.37
CA TYR A 109 -2.45 -3.17 -10.67
C TYR A 109 -1.98 -2.31 -11.86
N GLU A 110 -2.81 -2.15 -12.89
CA GLU A 110 -2.51 -1.30 -14.05
C GLU A 110 -2.45 0.17 -13.65
N LEU A 111 -3.36 0.62 -12.77
CA LEU A 111 -3.36 1.98 -12.27
C LEU A 111 -2.17 2.24 -11.35
N CYS A 112 -1.87 1.30 -10.44
CA CYS A 112 -0.68 1.32 -9.58
C CYS A 112 0.61 1.43 -10.42
N TRP A 113 0.72 0.64 -11.49
CA TRP A 113 1.83 0.73 -12.44
C TRP A 113 1.93 2.11 -13.07
N GLN A 114 0.83 2.66 -13.60
CA GLN A 114 0.82 3.99 -14.21
C GLN A 114 1.22 5.09 -13.22
N THR A 115 0.73 5.02 -11.97
CA THR A 115 1.14 5.94 -10.90
C THR A 115 2.63 5.80 -10.61
N ALA A 116 3.17 4.58 -10.55
CA ALA A 116 4.61 4.37 -10.35
C ALA A 116 5.45 4.98 -11.48
N GLN A 117 5.07 4.76 -12.75
CA GLN A 117 5.81 5.27 -13.91
C GLN A 117 5.89 6.81 -13.93
N LYS A 118 4.81 7.50 -13.52
CA LYS A 118 4.79 8.97 -13.41
C LYS A 118 5.72 9.52 -12.33
N ASN A 119 6.14 8.69 -11.37
CA ASN A 119 6.86 9.11 -10.16
C ASN A 119 8.31 8.62 -10.07
N LYS A 120 8.85 8.02 -11.15
CA LYS A 120 10.20 7.44 -11.13
C LYS A 120 11.27 8.45 -10.70
N ASP A 121 11.20 9.67 -11.21
CA ASP A 121 12.22 10.68 -10.94
C ASP A 121 12.11 11.27 -9.52
N ILE A 122 10.89 11.36 -8.99
CA ILE A 122 10.62 11.88 -7.63
C ILE A 122 11.17 10.92 -6.55
N SER A 123 11.10 9.61 -6.79
CA SER A 123 11.64 8.61 -5.88
C SER A 123 13.17 8.72 -5.72
N ARG A 124 13.90 8.95 -6.81
CA ARG A 124 15.38 8.99 -6.76
C ARG A 124 15.94 10.21 -6.03
N GLN A 125 15.15 11.27 -5.88
CA GLN A 125 15.57 12.53 -5.26
C GLN A 125 15.19 12.64 -3.77
N SER A 126 14.40 11.70 -3.24
CA SER A 126 13.78 11.78 -1.92
C SER A 126 14.63 11.16 -0.79
N ILE A 127 15.90 11.55 -0.71
CA ILE A 127 16.81 11.14 0.38
C ILE A 127 16.21 11.57 1.72
N GLY A 128 15.97 10.63 2.64
CA GLY A 128 15.36 10.87 3.96
C GLY A 128 13.89 10.46 4.10
N ARG A 129 13.27 9.87 3.06
CA ARG A 129 11.85 9.48 3.04
C ARG A 129 11.67 7.97 2.82
N PHE A 130 12.33 7.17 3.65
CA PHE A 130 12.40 5.71 3.50
C PHE A 130 11.05 5.00 3.29
N PRO A 131 9.97 5.28 4.05
CA PRO A 131 8.68 4.62 3.82
C PRO A 131 8.13 4.84 2.41
N PHE A 132 8.34 6.03 1.86
CA PHE A 132 7.89 6.41 0.52
C PHE A 132 8.63 5.64 -0.57
N LEU A 133 9.96 5.56 -0.45
CA LEU A 133 10.80 4.80 -1.38
C LEU A 133 10.51 3.31 -1.28
N CYS A 134 10.39 2.79 -0.07
CA CYS A 134 10.06 1.39 0.17
C CYS A 134 8.73 1.01 -0.49
N THR A 135 7.69 1.81 -0.25
CA THR A 135 6.36 1.62 -0.86
C THR A 135 6.41 1.71 -2.38
N HIS A 136 7.14 2.69 -2.93
CA HIS A 136 7.27 2.84 -4.38
C HIS A 136 7.85 1.59 -5.04
N PHE A 137 9.05 1.16 -4.61
CA PHE A 137 9.70 -0.02 -5.20
C PHE A 137 8.91 -1.30 -4.94
N PHE A 138 8.34 -1.46 -3.74
CA PHE A 138 7.55 -2.65 -3.40
C PHE A 138 6.32 -2.81 -4.29
N TYR A 139 5.43 -1.80 -4.31
CA TYR A 139 4.17 -1.91 -5.04
C TYR A 139 4.34 -1.80 -6.55
N SER A 140 5.34 -1.06 -7.04
CA SER A 140 5.66 -1.07 -8.48
C SER A 140 6.19 -2.43 -8.93
N GLY A 141 7.06 -3.08 -8.16
CA GLY A 141 7.57 -4.42 -8.44
C GLY A 141 6.46 -5.47 -8.42
N LEU A 142 5.60 -5.43 -7.41
CA LEU A 142 4.44 -6.33 -7.31
C LEU A 142 3.41 -6.10 -8.43
N ALA A 143 3.13 -4.85 -8.79
CA ALA A 143 2.25 -4.55 -9.93
C ALA A 143 2.85 -5.06 -11.24
N ALA A 144 4.16 -4.86 -11.45
CA ALA A 144 4.86 -5.37 -12.63
C ALA A 144 4.85 -6.90 -12.71
N LEU A 145 5.01 -7.61 -11.58
CA LEU A 145 4.89 -9.08 -11.51
C LEU A 145 3.53 -9.56 -11.99
N GLU A 146 2.45 -8.98 -11.46
CA GLU A 146 1.08 -9.31 -11.85
C GLU A 146 0.81 -9.01 -13.33
N LEU A 147 1.25 -7.85 -13.82
CA LEU A 147 1.04 -7.48 -15.23
C LEU A 147 1.86 -8.37 -16.17
N ALA A 148 3.07 -8.76 -15.78
CA ALA A 148 3.94 -9.66 -16.54
C ALA A 148 3.34 -11.07 -16.69
N GLN A 149 2.58 -11.56 -15.70
CA GLN A 149 1.85 -12.84 -15.82
C GLN A 149 0.80 -12.80 -16.93
N LYS A 150 0.17 -11.64 -17.17
CA LYS A 150 -0.86 -11.47 -18.20
C LYS A 150 -0.25 -11.16 -19.56
N HIS A 151 0.69 -10.22 -19.60
CA HIS A 151 1.34 -9.76 -20.81
C HIS A 151 2.80 -9.40 -20.53
N PHE A 152 3.71 -10.16 -21.13
CA PHE A 152 5.14 -9.89 -20.99
C PHE A 152 5.53 -8.57 -21.65
N LYS A 153 6.24 -7.72 -20.91
CA LYS A 153 6.93 -6.52 -21.43
C LYS A 153 8.27 -6.33 -20.73
N THR A 154 9.26 -5.85 -21.47
CA THR A 154 10.60 -5.58 -20.94
C THR A 154 10.58 -4.57 -19.78
N GLU A 155 9.69 -3.57 -19.83
CA GLU A 155 9.55 -2.58 -18.77
C GLU A 155 9.14 -3.19 -17.41
N TYR A 156 8.30 -4.24 -17.43
CA TYR A 156 7.92 -4.95 -16.21
C TYR A 156 9.12 -5.67 -15.63
N ILE A 157 9.87 -6.42 -16.44
CA ILE A 157 11.08 -7.13 -15.99
C ILE A 157 12.12 -6.18 -15.40
N THR A 158 12.33 -5.02 -16.02
CA THR A 158 13.21 -3.98 -15.47
C THR A 158 12.74 -3.53 -14.09
N ALA A 159 11.46 -3.19 -13.92
CA ALA A 159 10.93 -2.73 -12.63
C ALA A 159 10.98 -3.81 -11.55
N ILE A 160 10.76 -5.09 -11.91
CA ILE A 160 10.87 -6.23 -10.98
C ILE A 160 12.30 -6.35 -10.47
N ASN A 161 13.28 -6.31 -11.37
CA ASN A 161 14.69 -6.41 -11.02
C ASN A 161 15.16 -5.20 -10.19
N GLU A 162 14.70 -3.99 -10.52
CA GLU A 162 14.96 -2.78 -9.73
C GLU A 162 14.39 -2.91 -8.32
N ALA A 163 13.13 -3.33 -8.19
CA ALA A 163 12.46 -3.53 -6.91
C ALA A 163 13.19 -4.55 -6.02
N ILE A 164 13.52 -5.73 -6.56
CA ILE A 164 14.23 -6.78 -5.82
C ILE A 164 15.64 -6.32 -5.43
N THR A 165 16.37 -5.68 -6.33
CA THR A 165 17.73 -5.18 -6.06
C THR A 165 17.69 -4.15 -4.93
N GLN A 166 16.75 -3.21 -5.00
CA GLN A 166 16.63 -2.15 -4.01
C GLN A 166 16.16 -2.69 -2.65
N MET A 167 15.19 -3.60 -2.63
CA MET A 167 14.73 -4.25 -1.39
C MET A 167 15.84 -5.09 -0.76
N LYS A 168 16.62 -5.82 -1.56
CA LYS A 168 17.79 -6.55 -1.08
C LYS A 168 18.82 -5.62 -0.46
N ALA A 169 19.10 -4.48 -1.09
CA ALA A 169 20.01 -3.48 -0.54
C ALA A 169 19.50 -2.88 0.79
N TRP A 170 18.18 -2.72 0.98
CA TRP A 170 17.63 -2.26 2.25
C TRP A 170 17.51 -3.34 3.31
N ALA A 171 17.27 -4.60 2.92
CA ALA A 171 17.22 -5.73 3.86
C ALA A 171 18.55 -5.95 4.59
N THR A 172 19.70 -5.58 3.99
CA THR A 172 21.01 -5.66 4.67
C THR A 172 21.16 -4.67 5.83
N SER A 173 20.45 -3.54 5.80
CA SER A 173 20.55 -2.46 6.80
C SER A 173 19.32 -2.36 7.69
N THR A 174 18.15 -2.80 7.22
CA THR A 174 16.84 -2.71 7.89
C THR A 174 16.02 -3.99 7.68
N GLN A 175 16.60 -5.14 8.03
CA GLN A 175 16.04 -6.47 7.79
C GLN A 175 14.55 -6.58 8.18
N TRP A 176 14.20 -6.20 9.40
CA TRP A 176 12.82 -6.18 9.91
C TRP A 176 11.79 -5.40 9.07
N ASN A 177 12.20 -4.34 8.35
CA ASN A 177 11.29 -3.51 7.55
C ASN A 177 11.18 -3.95 6.08
N CYS A 178 12.18 -4.68 5.57
CA CYS A 178 12.30 -4.97 4.14
C CYS A 178 12.40 -6.45 3.79
N GLN A 179 12.73 -7.33 4.73
CA GLN A 179 12.95 -8.74 4.42
C GLN A 179 11.66 -9.42 3.96
N HIS A 180 10.55 -9.26 4.69
CA HIS A 180 9.27 -9.86 4.30
C HIS A 180 8.75 -9.33 2.96
N LYS A 181 9.03 -8.06 2.63
CA LYS A 181 8.72 -7.49 1.31
C LYS A 181 9.56 -8.11 0.19
N LEU A 182 10.85 -8.28 0.44
CA LEU A 182 11.77 -8.96 -0.49
C LEU A 182 11.34 -10.41 -0.71
N ASP A 183 10.99 -11.12 0.36
CA ASP A 183 10.54 -12.51 0.30
C ASP A 183 9.25 -12.63 -0.51
N LEU A 184 8.29 -11.71 -0.33
CA LEU A 184 7.07 -11.69 -1.13
C LEU A 184 7.34 -11.42 -2.61
N LEU A 185 8.22 -10.46 -2.94
CA LEU A 185 8.64 -10.20 -4.32
C LEU A 185 9.30 -11.43 -4.96
N ASN A 186 10.13 -12.14 -4.20
CA ASN A 186 10.77 -13.37 -4.67
C ASN A 186 9.76 -14.51 -4.84
N ALA A 187 8.75 -14.63 -3.97
CA ALA A 187 7.68 -15.63 -4.09
C ALA A 187 6.91 -15.45 -5.40
N GLU A 188 6.49 -14.22 -5.69
CA GLU A 188 5.81 -13.85 -6.93
C GLU A 188 6.70 -14.05 -8.16
N LEU A 189 8.00 -13.75 -8.06
CA LEU A 189 8.95 -13.98 -9.15
C LEU A 189 9.17 -15.48 -9.41
N ALA A 190 9.25 -16.30 -8.36
CA ALA A 190 9.35 -17.75 -8.48
C ALA A 190 8.09 -18.31 -9.19
N HIS A 191 6.91 -17.84 -8.80
CA HIS A 191 5.66 -18.21 -9.46
C HIS A 191 5.63 -17.76 -10.93
N LEU A 192 6.03 -16.53 -11.25
CA LEU A 192 6.13 -16.05 -12.64
C LEU A 192 7.08 -16.92 -13.49
N LYS A 193 8.10 -17.53 -12.88
CA LYS A 193 9.05 -18.44 -13.55
C LYS A 193 8.57 -19.90 -13.59
N GLY A 194 7.44 -20.23 -12.98
CA GLY A 194 6.92 -21.60 -12.86
C GLY A 194 7.60 -22.46 -11.79
N ASP A 195 8.36 -21.86 -10.86
CA ASP A 195 8.92 -22.54 -9.70
C ASP A 195 7.89 -22.56 -8.56
N GLU A 196 6.92 -23.47 -8.68
CA GLU A 196 5.79 -23.60 -7.75
C GLU A 196 6.24 -23.97 -6.32
N ALA A 197 7.25 -24.83 -6.19
CA ALA A 197 7.75 -25.26 -4.88
C ALA A 197 8.49 -24.11 -4.17
N GLY A 198 9.39 -23.42 -4.88
CA GLY A 198 10.09 -22.25 -4.36
C GLY A 198 9.12 -21.11 -4.01
N ALA A 199 8.10 -20.89 -4.85
CA ALA A 199 7.08 -19.88 -4.57
C ALA A 199 6.32 -20.17 -3.27
N ALA A 200 5.86 -21.41 -3.06
CA ALA A 200 5.14 -21.82 -1.86
C ALA A 200 5.96 -21.60 -0.58
N GLU A 201 7.23 -22.01 -0.59
CA GLU A 201 8.14 -21.81 0.55
C GLU A 201 8.36 -20.31 0.84
N LEU A 202 8.57 -19.50 -0.20
CA LEU A 202 8.81 -18.07 -0.05
C LEU A 202 7.56 -17.31 0.44
N TYR A 203 6.36 -17.72 0.04
CA TYR A 203 5.12 -17.16 0.62
C TYR A 203 5.04 -17.42 2.13
N ASP A 204 5.31 -18.66 2.57
CA ASP A 204 5.29 -19.01 3.98
C ASP A 204 6.33 -18.21 4.78
N VAL A 205 7.53 -17.99 4.21
CA VAL A 205 8.58 -17.16 4.81
C VAL A 205 8.12 -15.70 4.92
N ALA A 206 7.56 -15.12 3.85
CA ALA A 206 7.10 -13.73 3.85
C ALA A 206 5.98 -13.49 4.88
N ILE A 207 5.02 -14.41 4.97
CA ILE A 207 3.91 -14.37 5.93
C ILE A 207 4.45 -14.40 7.37
N GLN A 208 5.31 -15.37 7.68
CA GLN A 208 5.87 -15.52 9.03
C GLN A 208 6.71 -14.31 9.43
N ALA A 209 7.52 -13.77 8.52
CA ALA A 209 8.36 -12.60 8.77
C ALA A 209 7.51 -11.35 9.04
N ALA A 210 6.48 -11.09 8.23
CA ALA A 210 5.57 -9.96 8.42
C ALA A 210 4.83 -10.05 9.76
N GLY A 211 4.29 -11.23 10.10
CA GLY A 211 3.59 -11.47 11.36
C GLY A 211 4.50 -11.33 12.59
N LYS A 212 5.74 -11.85 12.52
CA LYS A 212 6.75 -11.72 13.58
C LYS A 212 7.08 -10.25 13.90
N HIS A 213 7.08 -9.40 12.88
CA HIS A 213 7.36 -7.97 13.01
C HIS A 213 6.11 -7.10 13.13
N GLN A 214 4.93 -7.72 13.31
CA GLN A 214 3.64 -7.04 13.53
C GLN A 214 3.19 -6.14 12.38
N PHE A 215 3.69 -6.37 11.16
CA PHE A 215 3.20 -5.70 9.95
C PHE A 215 1.91 -6.36 9.46
N ILE A 216 0.82 -6.20 10.24
CA ILE A 216 -0.45 -6.91 10.04
C ILE A 216 -1.04 -6.75 8.63
N HIS A 217 -0.92 -5.55 8.04
CA HIS A 217 -1.40 -5.25 6.70
C HIS A 217 -0.56 -5.93 5.61
N GLU A 218 0.73 -6.16 5.87
CA GLU A 218 1.62 -6.84 4.95
C GLU A 218 1.53 -8.36 5.09
N GLU A 219 1.30 -8.86 6.30
CA GLU A 219 0.93 -10.26 6.54
C GLU A 219 -0.38 -10.60 5.82
N ALA A 220 -1.40 -9.75 5.96
CA ALA A 220 -2.67 -9.91 5.25
C ALA A 220 -2.49 -9.89 3.72
N LEU A 221 -1.66 -8.98 3.22
CA LEU A 221 -1.31 -8.93 1.80
C LEU A 221 -0.59 -10.20 1.34
N ALA A 222 0.41 -10.67 2.09
CA ALA A 222 1.15 -11.88 1.76
C ALA A 222 0.23 -13.11 1.74
N PHE A 223 -0.72 -13.22 2.67
CA PHE A 223 -1.79 -14.23 2.62
C PHE A 223 -2.68 -14.08 1.38
N GLU A 224 -3.09 -12.86 1.01
CA GLU A 224 -3.91 -12.64 -0.17
C GLU A 224 -3.20 -13.08 -1.46
N ARG A 225 -1.91 -12.76 -1.57
CA ARG A 225 -1.04 -13.16 -2.69
C ARG A 225 -0.81 -14.67 -2.75
N ALA A 226 -0.52 -15.30 -1.61
CA ALA A 226 -0.43 -16.76 -1.51
C ALA A 226 -1.76 -17.44 -1.88
N GLY A 227 -2.90 -16.84 -1.51
CA GLY A 227 -4.22 -17.32 -1.90
C GLY A 227 -4.42 -17.31 -3.43
N ASN A 228 -4.02 -16.23 -4.10
CA ASN A 228 -4.07 -16.14 -5.57
C ASN A 228 -3.18 -17.20 -6.22
N PHE A 229 -1.97 -17.39 -5.70
CA PHE A 229 -1.05 -18.43 -6.14
C PHE A 229 -1.68 -19.82 -6.06
N TYR A 230 -2.13 -20.25 -4.87
CA TYR A 230 -2.74 -21.57 -4.70
C TYR A 230 -4.02 -21.76 -5.50
N GLN A 231 -4.78 -20.67 -5.73
CA GLN A 231 -5.94 -20.70 -6.60
C GLN A 231 -5.56 -20.95 -8.06
N GLY A 232 -4.48 -20.34 -8.55
CA GLY A 232 -3.91 -20.57 -9.87
C GLY A 232 -3.34 -21.98 -10.05
N SER A 233 -2.68 -22.53 -9.01
CA SER A 233 -2.13 -23.89 -9.01
C SER A 233 -3.20 -24.98 -8.79
N GLY A 234 -4.45 -24.60 -8.48
CA GLY A 234 -5.59 -25.51 -8.30
C GLY A 234 -5.79 -26.06 -6.87
N ASP A 235 -4.96 -25.70 -5.89
CA ASP A 235 -5.11 -26.08 -4.49
C ASP A 235 -6.13 -25.18 -3.78
N ARG A 236 -7.41 -25.46 -4.03
CA ARG A 236 -8.55 -24.69 -3.47
C ARG A 236 -8.57 -24.66 -1.94
N LYS A 237 -8.05 -25.69 -1.27
CA LYS A 237 -8.04 -25.76 0.20
C LYS A 237 -7.08 -24.74 0.77
N LYS A 238 -5.85 -24.70 0.25
CA LYS A 238 -4.86 -23.69 0.66
C LYS A 238 -5.28 -22.30 0.24
N ALA A 239 -5.81 -22.12 -0.97
CA ALA A 239 -6.34 -20.84 -1.42
C ALA A 239 -7.40 -20.28 -0.46
N SER A 240 -8.42 -21.08 -0.10
CA SER A 240 -9.47 -20.69 0.84
C SER A 240 -8.95 -20.39 2.24
N PHE A 241 -7.93 -21.13 2.71
CA PHE A 241 -7.27 -20.83 3.98
C PHE A 241 -6.58 -19.47 3.95
N CYS A 242 -5.77 -19.22 2.91
CA CYS A 242 -5.05 -17.97 2.71
C CYS A 242 -5.99 -16.77 2.60
N PHE A 243 -7.07 -16.84 1.81
CA PHE A 243 -8.03 -15.73 1.69
C PHE A 243 -8.76 -15.42 3.00
N ARG A 244 -9.11 -16.44 3.81
CA ARG A 244 -9.67 -16.21 5.14
C ARG A 244 -8.68 -15.52 6.07
N LYS A 245 -7.40 -15.92 6.03
CA LYS A 245 -6.35 -15.25 6.82
C LYS A 245 -6.11 -13.81 6.38
N ALA A 246 -6.13 -13.54 5.08
CA ALA A 246 -6.06 -12.18 4.55
C ALA A 246 -7.24 -11.33 5.03
N HIS A 247 -8.47 -11.85 4.91
CA HIS A 247 -9.68 -11.19 5.41
C HIS A 247 -9.59 -10.87 6.91
N ASP A 248 -9.21 -11.85 7.73
CA ASP A 248 -9.06 -11.67 9.18
C ASP A 248 -7.99 -10.63 9.52
N GLY A 249 -6.87 -10.64 8.79
CA GLY A 249 -5.78 -9.67 8.96
C GLY A 249 -6.23 -8.24 8.65
N TYR A 250 -6.88 -8.02 7.50
CA TYR A 250 -7.44 -6.72 7.15
C TYR A 250 -8.51 -6.26 8.13
N THR A 251 -9.37 -7.18 8.61
CA THR A 251 -10.40 -6.87 9.61
C THR A 251 -9.77 -6.44 10.93
N LYS A 252 -8.78 -7.18 11.43
CA LYS A 252 -8.04 -6.84 12.66
C LYS A 252 -7.26 -5.54 12.56
N TRP A 253 -6.76 -5.22 11.37
CA TRP A 253 -6.13 -3.94 11.12
C TRP A 253 -7.13 -2.77 11.08
N GLY A 254 -8.43 -3.04 10.91
CA GLY A 254 -9.48 -2.05 10.77
C GLY A 254 -9.77 -1.63 9.32
N ALA A 255 -9.15 -2.29 8.34
CA ALA A 255 -9.35 -2.06 6.91
C ALA A 255 -10.57 -2.84 6.39
N THR A 256 -11.74 -2.60 6.99
CA THR A 256 -12.97 -3.36 6.73
C THR A 256 -13.45 -3.28 5.29
N GLY A 257 -13.19 -2.19 4.58
CA GLY A 257 -13.51 -2.04 3.16
C GLY A 257 -12.65 -2.94 2.28
N LYS A 258 -11.35 -3.04 2.60
CA LYS A 258 -10.46 -3.99 1.92
C LYS A 258 -10.81 -5.44 2.28
N ALA A 259 -11.16 -5.73 3.54
CA ALA A 259 -11.64 -7.05 3.95
C ALA A 259 -12.90 -7.47 3.17
N ALA A 260 -13.88 -6.58 3.06
CA ALA A 260 -15.11 -6.81 2.28
C ALA A 260 -14.81 -7.10 0.80
N GLN A 261 -13.85 -6.40 0.19
CA GLN A 261 -13.44 -6.69 -1.18
C GLN A 261 -12.88 -8.12 -1.33
N VAL A 262 -12.03 -8.58 -0.39
CA VAL A 262 -11.49 -9.95 -0.41
C VAL A 262 -12.62 -10.97 -0.25
N GLN A 263 -13.58 -10.70 0.65
CA GLN A 263 -14.74 -11.56 0.87
C GLN A 263 -15.62 -11.68 -0.39
N GLU A 264 -15.92 -10.56 -1.05
CA GLU A 264 -16.73 -10.53 -2.26
C GLU A 264 -16.03 -11.25 -3.43
N LYS A 265 -14.76 -10.92 -3.67
CA LYS A 265 -13.99 -11.46 -4.79
C LYS A 265 -13.86 -12.99 -4.74
N TRP A 266 -13.76 -13.56 -3.54
CA TRP A 266 -13.49 -14.99 -3.35
C TRP A 266 -14.66 -15.77 -2.77
N GLY A 267 -15.84 -15.14 -2.63
CA GLY A 267 -17.06 -15.80 -2.17
C GLY A 267 -16.90 -16.48 -0.82
N LEU A 268 -16.33 -15.79 0.17
CA LEU A 268 -16.09 -16.34 1.52
C LEU A 268 -17.37 -16.48 2.37
N VAL A 269 -18.55 -16.64 1.74
CA VAL A 269 -19.87 -16.80 2.39
C VAL A 269 -20.56 -18.04 1.85
#